data_AF-A0A1J5PZY9-F1
#
_entry.id   AF-A0A1J5PZY9-F1
#
_cell.length_a   1.000
_cell.length_b   1.000
_cell.length_c   1.000
_cell.angle_alpha   90.00
_cell.angle_beta   90.00
_cell.angle_gamma   90.00
#
_symmetry.space_group_name_H-M   'P 1'
#
loop_
_entity.id
_entity.type
_entity.pdbx_description
1 polymer ?
#
loop_
_entity_poly.entity_id
_entity_poly.type
_entity_poly.pdbx_seq_one_letter_code
_entity_poly.pdbx_strand_id
1 'polypeptide(L)'
;MIKHGSRAASSQSGSADVLEALGVAIELDGPDVARCASELGIAFCFAPAFHPAMKNVAQARREMGVTTVFNIVGPLSNPAKPKAQAIGVADPRWLPVVAEVLAARGTDALVFRGDDGLDELSLSMTSTVYVVAAGRVVKEVLDPKNFGIQRAPMSALSGGDAAQNALATRAVLAGETGPHRDAILLNAAAALAAYDAPKQRGLSLMERMQAGLVAAAAAIDSGAAALLLDRWVDLSQSLRVQ
;
A
#
# COMPACT_ATOMS: atom_id res chain seq x y z
N MET A 1 -3.22 -10.41 -0.46
CA MET A 1 -2.54 -9.20 0.03
C MET A 1 -2.48 -9.24 1.54
N ILE A 2 -1.31 -9.02 2.16
CA ILE A 2 -1.20 -8.88 3.62
C ILE A 2 -0.59 -7.51 3.90
N LYS A 3 -1.43 -6.56 4.33
CA LYS A 3 -1.02 -5.17 4.57
C LYS A 3 -0.43 -5.06 5.96
N HIS A 4 0.76 -4.49 6.07
CA HIS A 4 1.33 -4.05 7.34
C HIS A 4 1.08 -2.55 7.50
N GLY A 5 0.61 -2.13 8.66
CA GLY A 5 0.27 -0.72 8.90
C GLY A 5 0.09 -0.37 10.37
N SER A 6 0.00 0.92 10.64
CA SER A 6 -0.21 1.50 11.97
C SER A 6 -1.25 2.61 11.89
N ARG A 7 -1.67 3.13 13.04
CA ARG A 7 -2.37 4.40 13.17
C ARG A 7 -1.48 5.56 12.74
N ALA A 8 -2.09 6.70 12.41
CA ALA A 8 -1.37 7.91 12.01
C ALA A 8 -0.28 8.32 13.02
N ALA A 9 0.87 8.77 12.51
CA ALA A 9 1.91 9.41 13.30
C ALA A 9 1.93 10.94 13.10
N SER A 10 1.58 11.43 11.90
CA SER A 10 1.62 12.84 11.51
C SER A 10 0.48 13.28 10.58
N SER A 11 -0.28 12.35 10.00
CA SER A 11 -1.48 12.64 9.18
C SER A 11 -2.74 12.69 10.05
N GLN A 12 -3.86 13.16 9.46
CA GLN A 12 -5.17 13.17 10.13
C GLN A 12 -5.72 11.74 10.37
N SER A 13 -5.36 10.78 9.52
CA SER A 13 -5.66 9.36 9.70
C SER A 13 -4.63 8.49 8.98
N GLY A 14 -4.36 7.30 9.54
CA GLY A 14 -3.49 6.29 8.96
C GLY A 14 -4.30 5.10 8.47
N SER A 15 -3.64 4.14 7.81
CA SER A 15 -4.31 2.96 7.26
C SER A 15 -5.12 2.17 8.29
N ALA A 16 -4.64 2.06 9.54
CA ALA A 16 -5.38 1.38 10.61
C ALA A 16 -6.66 2.14 11.00
N ASP A 17 -6.58 3.46 11.09
CA ASP A 17 -7.72 4.31 11.48
C ASP A 17 -8.84 4.25 10.43
N VAL A 18 -8.47 4.28 9.14
CA VAL A 18 -9.42 4.15 8.03
C VAL A 18 -10.04 2.75 7.99
N LEU A 19 -9.25 1.68 8.15
CA LEU A 19 -9.78 0.31 8.17
C LEU A 19 -10.73 0.07 9.35
N GLU A 20 -10.42 0.60 10.52
CA GLU A 20 -11.30 0.55 11.69
C GLU A 20 -12.60 1.32 11.44
N ALA A 21 -12.53 2.52 10.86
CA ALA A 21 -13.71 3.30 10.45
C ALA A 21 -14.55 2.61 9.36
N LEU A 22 -13.94 1.77 8.52
CA LEU A 22 -14.64 0.91 7.56
C LEU A 22 -15.31 -0.31 8.22
N GLY A 23 -14.96 -0.62 9.47
CA GLY A 23 -15.53 -1.72 10.25
C GLY A 23 -14.64 -2.95 10.37
N VAL A 24 -13.40 -2.93 9.87
CA VAL A 24 -12.47 -4.07 9.95
C VAL A 24 -11.92 -4.19 11.37
N ALA A 25 -11.90 -5.40 11.94
CA ALA A 25 -11.17 -5.65 13.18
C ALA A 25 -9.67 -5.67 12.90
N ILE A 26 -8.96 -4.61 13.31
CA ILE A 26 -7.54 -4.42 12.99
C ILE A 26 -6.57 -5.08 13.99
N GLU A 27 -7.02 -5.39 15.20
CA GLU A 27 -6.18 -5.93 16.29
C GLU A 27 -6.24 -7.46 16.40
N LEU A 28 -6.44 -8.16 15.27
CA LEU A 28 -6.40 -9.62 15.22
C LEU A 28 -4.99 -10.16 15.51
N ASP A 29 -4.93 -11.36 16.09
CA ASP A 29 -3.69 -12.06 16.35
C ASP A 29 -3.12 -12.76 15.10
N GLY A 30 -1.99 -13.43 15.23
CA GLY A 30 -1.33 -14.12 14.12
C GLY A 30 -2.21 -15.17 13.42
N PRO A 31 -2.78 -16.15 14.17
CA PRO A 31 -3.73 -17.12 13.64
C PRO A 31 -4.92 -16.50 12.88
N ASP A 32 -5.56 -15.48 13.44
CA ASP A 32 -6.76 -14.88 12.81
C ASP A 32 -6.43 -14.03 11.59
N VAL A 33 -5.27 -13.34 11.60
CA VAL A 33 -4.73 -12.69 10.40
C VAL A 33 -4.46 -13.72 9.30
N ALA A 34 -3.88 -14.88 9.64
CA ALA A 34 -3.64 -15.94 8.68
C ALA A 34 -4.94 -16.51 8.11
N ARG A 35 -5.97 -16.63 8.96
CA ARG A 35 -7.31 -17.08 8.55
C ARG A 35 -7.95 -16.11 7.55
N CYS A 36 -7.97 -14.80 7.84
CA CYS A 36 -8.42 -13.78 6.89
C CYS A 36 -7.68 -13.88 5.55
N ALA A 37 -6.35 -14.00 5.60
CA ALA A 37 -5.52 -14.09 4.39
C ALA A 37 -5.85 -15.34 3.57
N SER A 38 -6.11 -16.48 4.21
CA SER A 38 -6.42 -17.75 3.53
C SER A 38 -7.83 -17.79 2.94
N GLU A 39 -8.83 -17.26 3.64
CA GLU A 39 -10.24 -17.35 3.22
C GLU A 39 -10.63 -16.24 2.23
N LEU A 40 -10.06 -15.04 2.38
CA LEU A 40 -10.44 -13.86 1.61
C LEU A 40 -9.32 -13.34 0.70
N GLY A 41 -8.10 -13.83 0.86
CA GLY A 41 -6.95 -13.30 0.12
C GLY A 41 -6.52 -11.91 0.60
N ILE A 42 -7.04 -11.41 1.73
CA ILE A 42 -6.68 -10.12 2.32
C ILE A 42 -6.56 -10.22 3.84
N ALA A 43 -5.57 -9.53 4.42
CA ALA A 43 -5.45 -9.37 5.87
C ALA A 43 -4.66 -8.12 6.23
N PHE A 44 -4.75 -7.71 7.50
CA PHE A 44 -4.03 -6.57 8.06
C PHE A 44 -3.21 -7.00 9.28
N CYS A 45 -1.93 -6.70 9.27
CA CYS A 45 -1.04 -6.85 10.42
C CYS A 45 -0.89 -5.49 11.09
N PHE A 46 -1.48 -5.32 12.28
CA PHE A 46 -1.34 -4.08 13.04
C PHE A 46 0.04 -3.99 13.70
N ALA A 47 0.86 -3.03 13.27
CA ALA A 47 2.28 -2.96 13.62
C ALA A 47 2.56 -3.01 15.13
N PRO A 48 1.81 -2.32 16.02
CA PRO A 48 2.03 -2.43 17.47
C PRO A 48 1.86 -3.84 18.03
N ALA A 49 0.93 -4.64 17.48
CA ALA A 49 0.69 -6.02 17.91
C ALA A 49 1.80 -6.97 17.46
N PHE A 50 2.32 -6.79 16.24
CA PHE A 50 3.34 -7.68 15.65
C PHE A 50 4.79 -7.25 15.95
N HIS A 51 5.01 -6.04 16.46
CA HIS A 51 6.32 -5.51 16.80
C HIS A 51 6.39 -4.93 18.22
N PRO A 52 6.05 -5.71 19.28
CA PRO A 52 5.93 -5.19 20.64
C PRO A 52 7.26 -4.62 21.19
N ALA A 53 8.41 -5.10 20.69
CA ALA A 53 9.72 -4.57 21.06
C ALA A 53 9.95 -3.12 20.60
N MET A 54 9.20 -2.62 19.62
CA MET A 54 9.30 -1.24 19.15
C MET A 54 8.89 -0.20 20.20
N LYS A 55 8.16 -0.62 21.25
CA LYS A 55 7.85 0.25 22.40
C LYS A 55 9.11 0.78 23.09
N ASN A 56 10.21 0.00 23.06
CA ASN A 56 11.48 0.36 23.72
C ASN A 56 12.19 1.53 23.04
N VAL A 57 11.90 1.79 21.75
CA VAL A 57 12.47 2.91 20.99
C VAL A 57 11.46 4.03 20.75
N ALA A 58 10.19 3.83 21.13
CA ALA A 58 9.11 4.76 20.82
C ALA A 58 9.30 6.13 21.49
N GLN A 59 9.75 6.16 22.75
CA GLN A 59 9.99 7.40 23.48
C GLN A 59 11.13 8.21 22.84
N ALA A 60 12.30 7.60 22.62
CA ALA A 60 13.43 8.26 21.99
C ALA A 60 13.08 8.83 20.60
N ARG A 61 12.29 8.09 19.81
CA ARG A 61 11.82 8.57 18.50
C ARG A 61 10.91 9.80 18.61
N ARG A 62 10.00 9.83 19.59
CA ARG A 62 9.13 10.99 19.83
C ARG A 62 9.91 12.21 20.27
N GLU A 63 10.85 12.04 21.20
CA GLU A 63 11.70 13.12 21.71
C GLU A 63 12.63 13.70 20.62
N MET A 64 13.18 12.85 19.75
CA MET A 64 13.99 13.32 18.63
C MET A 64 13.19 14.13 17.61
N GLY A 65 11.93 13.78 17.34
CA GLY A 65 11.06 14.53 16.42
C GLY A 65 11.53 14.62 14.96
N VAL A 66 12.58 13.88 14.59
CA VAL A 66 13.18 13.90 13.25
C VAL A 66 13.11 12.53 12.58
N THR A 67 13.17 12.53 11.25
CA THR A 67 13.21 11.30 10.44
C THR A 67 14.53 10.56 10.69
N THR A 68 14.43 9.25 10.94
CA THR A 68 15.58 8.35 11.15
C THR A 68 15.42 7.09 10.30
N VAL A 69 16.39 6.17 10.36
CA VAL A 69 16.28 4.86 9.70
C VAL A 69 15.01 4.08 10.11
N PHE A 70 14.48 4.32 11.31
CA PHE A 70 13.24 3.68 11.77
C PHE A 70 12.01 4.03 10.92
N ASN A 71 12.04 5.14 10.17
CA ASN A 71 10.95 5.52 9.28
C ASN A 71 10.85 4.60 8.04
N ILE A 72 11.91 3.86 7.70
CA ILE A 72 11.90 2.91 6.57
C ILE A 72 11.86 1.44 7.00
N VAL A 73 11.94 1.17 8.30
CA VAL A 73 11.87 -0.20 8.83
C VAL A 73 10.47 -0.79 8.67
N GLY A 74 9.41 0.02 8.83
CA GLY A 74 8.02 -0.45 8.80
C GLY A 74 7.66 -1.23 7.52
N PRO A 75 7.88 -0.68 6.32
CA PRO A 75 7.66 -1.41 5.08
C PRO A 75 8.56 -2.65 4.92
N LEU A 76 9.76 -2.65 5.51
CA LEU A 76 10.71 -3.76 5.46
C LEU A 76 10.48 -4.84 6.53
N SER A 77 9.54 -4.64 7.46
CA SER A 77 9.32 -5.52 8.61
C SER A 77 7.97 -6.23 8.60
N ASN A 78 7.27 -6.30 7.46
CA ASN A 78 5.99 -7.02 7.36
C ASN A 78 6.12 -8.46 7.93
N PRO A 79 5.38 -8.81 8.99
CA PRO A 79 5.55 -10.09 9.69
C PRO A 79 5.24 -11.30 8.80
N ALA A 80 4.41 -11.12 7.76
CA ALA A 80 4.07 -12.17 6.81
C ALA A 80 5.14 -12.42 5.73
N LYS A 81 6.20 -11.61 5.66
CA LYS A 81 7.32 -11.75 4.70
C LYS A 81 6.85 -11.97 3.25
N PRO A 82 6.04 -11.06 2.68
CA PRO A 82 5.48 -11.22 1.35
C PRO A 82 6.58 -11.35 0.28
N LYS A 83 6.34 -12.19 -0.74
CA LYS A 83 7.26 -12.39 -1.86
C LYS A 83 7.24 -11.27 -2.90
N ALA A 84 6.20 -10.43 -2.86
CA ALA A 84 6.07 -9.26 -3.70
C ALA A 84 5.58 -8.05 -2.90
N GLN A 85 6.10 -6.85 -3.19
CA GLN A 85 5.74 -5.63 -2.45
C GLN A 85 5.67 -4.38 -3.34
N ALA A 86 4.72 -3.50 -3.05
CA ALA A 86 4.71 -2.12 -3.53
C ALA A 86 4.93 -1.20 -2.32
N ILE A 87 6.00 -0.40 -2.35
CA ILE A 87 6.45 0.38 -1.20
C ILE A 87 6.68 1.83 -1.59
N GLY A 88 5.91 2.70 -0.96
CA GLY A 88 6.15 4.12 -0.89
C GLY A 88 7.31 4.49 0.02
N VAL A 89 8.15 5.44 -0.41
CA VAL A 89 9.24 5.98 0.43
C VAL A 89 9.25 7.50 0.37
N ALA A 90 8.93 8.15 1.49
CA ALA A 90 8.78 9.61 1.55
C ALA A 90 10.08 10.41 1.36
N ASP A 91 11.23 9.84 1.76
CA ASP A 91 12.54 10.48 1.63
C ASP A 91 13.31 9.85 0.46
N PRO A 92 13.71 10.62 -0.57
CA PRO A 92 14.30 10.08 -1.77
C PRO A 92 15.66 9.39 -1.52
N ARG A 93 16.33 9.73 -0.42
CA ARG A 93 17.62 9.12 -0.05
C ARG A 93 17.48 7.63 0.28
N TRP A 94 16.30 7.21 0.72
CA TRP A 94 16.06 5.81 1.12
C TRP A 94 15.53 4.93 0.01
N LEU A 95 15.02 5.50 -1.10
CA LEU A 95 14.52 4.73 -2.25
C LEU A 95 15.50 3.63 -2.72
N PRO A 96 16.77 3.96 -3.07
CA PRO A 96 17.71 2.93 -3.52
C PRO A 96 18.04 1.92 -2.41
N VAL A 97 18.15 2.36 -1.16
CA VAL A 97 18.47 1.49 -0.02
C VAL A 97 17.37 0.45 0.22
N VAL A 98 16.10 0.88 0.21
CA VAL A 98 14.94 -0.02 0.37
C VAL A 98 14.89 -1.02 -0.78
N ALA A 99 15.11 -0.57 -2.02
CA ALA A 99 15.13 -1.45 -3.19
C ALA A 99 16.22 -2.51 -3.11
N GLU A 100 17.45 -2.14 -2.74
CA GLU A 100 18.58 -3.07 -2.58
C GLU A 100 18.34 -4.09 -1.46
N VAL A 101 17.71 -3.69 -0.35
CA VAL A 101 17.36 -4.62 0.74
C VAL A 101 16.35 -5.66 0.25
N LEU A 102 15.35 -5.27 -0.56
CA LEU A 102 14.38 -6.20 -1.13
C LEU A 102 15.02 -7.12 -2.17
N ALA A 103 15.92 -6.59 -3.00
CA ALA A 103 16.68 -7.36 -3.97
C ALA A 103 17.52 -8.46 -3.28
N ALA A 104 18.24 -8.10 -2.22
CA ALA A 104 19.04 -9.02 -1.42
C ALA A 104 18.19 -10.12 -0.74
N ARG A 105 16.91 -9.84 -0.47
CA ARG A 105 15.95 -10.81 0.08
C ARG A 105 15.28 -11.68 -0.98
N GLY A 106 15.50 -11.39 -2.27
CA GLY A 106 14.80 -12.05 -3.37
C GLY A 106 13.31 -11.69 -3.44
N THR A 107 12.92 -10.53 -2.91
CA THR A 107 11.54 -10.02 -2.99
C THR A 107 11.38 -9.20 -4.26
N ASP A 108 10.41 -9.55 -5.11
CA ASP A 108 10.06 -8.70 -6.25
C ASP A 108 9.30 -7.48 -5.74
N ALA A 109 9.63 -6.28 -6.20
CA ALA A 109 9.03 -5.08 -5.65
C ALA A 109 9.02 -3.89 -6.61
N LEU A 110 8.09 -2.98 -6.39
CA LEU A 110 8.18 -1.61 -6.87
C LEU A 110 8.36 -0.69 -5.66
N VAL A 111 9.50 -0.01 -5.59
CA VAL A 111 9.78 0.98 -4.54
C VAL A 111 9.71 2.36 -5.17
N PHE A 112 8.78 3.20 -4.73
CA PHE A 112 8.45 4.43 -5.46
C PHE A 112 8.24 5.64 -4.56
N ARG A 113 8.30 6.79 -5.22
CA ARG A 113 7.96 8.09 -4.65
C ARG A 113 7.49 9.00 -5.79
N GLY A 114 6.39 9.72 -5.57
CA GLY A 114 6.00 10.84 -6.41
C GLY A 114 7.06 11.93 -6.39
N ASP A 115 7.37 12.51 -7.54
CA ASP A 115 8.36 13.59 -7.62
C ASP A 115 7.84 14.90 -6.96
N ASP A 116 6.56 14.92 -6.55
CA ASP A 116 5.91 15.93 -5.70
C ASP A 116 6.14 15.69 -4.20
N GLY A 117 6.79 14.58 -3.84
CA GLY A 117 7.18 14.23 -2.48
C GLY A 117 6.32 13.17 -1.81
N LEU A 118 5.25 12.71 -2.46
CA LEU A 118 4.40 11.63 -1.95
C LEU A 118 5.16 10.30 -1.86
N ASP A 119 4.88 9.53 -0.82
CA ASP A 119 5.21 8.11 -0.74
C ASP A 119 4.17 7.24 -1.47
N GLU A 120 3.64 7.75 -2.58
CA GLU A 120 2.66 7.10 -3.46
C GLU A 120 3.02 7.39 -4.92
N LEU A 121 2.50 6.61 -5.86
CA LEU A 121 2.55 7.03 -7.27
C LEU A 121 1.68 8.27 -7.47
N SER A 122 2.30 9.34 -7.96
CA SER A 122 1.68 10.66 -8.10
C SER A 122 0.75 10.75 -9.32
N LEU A 123 -0.36 11.46 -9.14
CA LEU A 123 -1.16 11.97 -10.26
C LEU A 123 -0.74 13.38 -10.71
N SER A 124 -0.04 14.13 -9.87
CA SER A 124 0.27 15.54 -10.15
C SER A 124 1.47 15.68 -11.07
N MET A 125 2.41 14.73 -11.02
CA MET A 125 3.63 14.70 -11.81
C MET A 125 4.17 13.28 -11.95
N THR A 126 5.42 13.16 -12.41
CA THR A 126 6.10 11.87 -12.53
C THR A 126 6.38 11.24 -11.17
N SER A 127 6.67 9.94 -11.18
CA SER A 127 7.13 9.21 -10.00
C SER A 127 8.43 8.49 -10.34
N THR A 128 9.41 8.58 -9.44
CA THR A 128 10.62 7.77 -9.49
C THR A 128 10.32 6.38 -8.93
N VAL A 129 10.63 5.33 -9.70
CA VAL A 129 10.35 3.93 -9.33
C VAL A 129 11.63 3.09 -9.43
N TYR A 130 11.95 2.34 -8.39
CA TYR A 130 12.97 1.29 -8.40
C TYR A 130 12.26 -0.06 -8.54
N VAL A 131 12.44 -0.69 -9.68
CA VAL A 131 11.94 -2.01 -10.01
C VAL A 131 12.91 -3.06 -9.48
N VAL A 132 12.47 -3.83 -8.52
CA VAL A 132 13.19 -4.98 -7.97
C VAL A 132 12.63 -6.24 -8.60
N ALA A 133 13.45 -6.95 -9.36
CA ALA A 133 13.06 -8.21 -9.98
C ALA A 133 14.24 -9.18 -10.05
N ALA A 134 14.04 -10.41 -9.57
CA ALA A 134 15.07 -11.47 -9.60
C ALA A 134 16.43 -11.01 -9.04
N GLY A 135 16.40 -10.30 -7.91
CA GLY A 135 17.61 -9.79 -7.22
C GLY A 135 18.31 -8.63 -7.92
N ARG A 136 17.71 -8.04 -8.96
CA ARG A 136 18.24 -6.85 -9.66
C ARG A 136 17.34 -5.65 -9.40
N VAL A 137 17.97 -4.48 -9.37
CA VAL A 137 17.31 -3.19 -9.21
C VAL A 137 17.50 -2.37 -10.48
N VAL A 138 16.40 -1.86 -11.04
CA VAL A 138 16.40 -0.95 -12.19
C VAL A 138 15.60 0.29 -11.83
N LYS A 139 16.17 1.47 -12.07
CA LYS A 139 15.46 2.74 -11.88
C LYS A 139 14.69 3.10 -13.14
N GLU A 140 13.42 3.45 -12.97
CA GLU A 140 12.50 3.94 -14.00
C GLU A 140 11.78 5.21 -13.54
N VAL A 141 11.12 5.87 -14.48
CA VAL A 141 10.25 7.03 -14.23
C VAL A 141 8.90 6.73 -14.85
N LEU A 142 7.84 6.89 -14.05
CA LEU A 142 6.46 6.75 -14.52
C LEU A 142 5.79 8.12 -14.60
N ASP A 143 5.10 8.39 -15.71
CA ASP A 143 4.16 9.51 -15.83
C ASP A 143 2.73 8.94 -15.86
N PRO A 144 1.80 9.38 -14.99
CA PRO A 144 0.40 8.93 -15.04
C PRO A 144 -0.23 9.10 -16.43
N LYS A 145 0.23 10.08 -17.23
CA LYS A 145 -0.26 10.29 -18.60
C LYS A 145 -0.01 9.10 -19.53
N ASN A 146 1.04 8.30 -19.29
CA ASN A 146 1.33 7.12 -20.09
C ASN A 146 0.25 6.03 -19.96
N PHE A 147 -0.60 6.15 -18.94
CA PHE A 147 -1.69 5.23 -18.65
C PHE A 147 -3.07 5.83 -18.97
N GLY A 148 -3.11 6.98 -19.66
CA GLY A 148 -4.35 7.71 -19.95
C GLY A 148 -4.96 8.44 -18.74
N ILE A 149 -4.23 8.51 -17.61
CA ILE A 149 -4.69 9.19 -16.41
C ILE A 149 -4.39 10.69 -16.53
N GLN A 150 -5.42 11.52 -16.34
CA GLN A 150 -5.28 12.96 -16.33
C GLN A 150 -4.54 13.40 -15.06
N ARG A 151 -3.67 14.41 -15.20
CA ARG A 151 -2.99 14.94 -14.02
C ARG A 151 -3.97 15.65 -13.11
N ALA A 152 -3.85 15.41 -11.81
CA ALA A 152 -4.65 16.05 -10.78
C ALA A 152 -3.74 16.75 -9.77
N PRO A 153 -4.07 17.96 -9.30
CA PRO A 153 -3.30 18.61 -8.26
C PRO A 153 -3.39 17.81 -6.95
N MET A 154 -2.36 17.93 -6.11
CA MET A 154 -2.34 17.31 -4.78
C MET A 154 -3.58 17.64 -3.93
N SER A 155 -4.12 18.84 -4.08
CA SER A 155 -5.34 19.26 -3.37
C SER A 155 -6.57 18.42 -3.72
N ALA A 156 -6.62 17.83 -4.92
CA ALA A 156 -7.71 16.95 -5.35
C ALA A 156 -7.63 15.54 -4.73
N LEU A 157 -6.53 15.20 -4.05
CA LEU A 157 -6.31 13.96 -3.31
C LEU A 157 -6.31 14.19 -1.80
N SER A 158 -6.80 15.36 -1.34
CA SER A 158 -6.78 15.70 0.08
C SER A 158 -7.67 14.76 0.86
N GLY A 159 -7.06 13.98 1.74
CA GLY A 159 -7.77 13.18 2.73
C GLY A 159 -8.28 14.03 3.90
N GLY A 160 -9.15 13.41 4.69
CA GLY A 160 -9.69 13.97 5.92
C GLY A 160 -9.39 13.10 7.15
N ASP A 161 -10.29 13.18 8.13
CA ASP A 161 -10.31 12.24 9.24
C ASP A 161 -10.64 10.80 8.79
N ALA A 162 -10.60 9.86 9.73
CA ALA A 162 -10.85 8.45 9.42
C ALA A 162 -12.23 8.18 8.83
N ALA A 163 -13.27 8.90 9.28
CA ALA A 163 -14.64 8.72 8.80
C ALA A 163 -14.81 9.28 7.38
N GLN A 164 -14.24 10.46 7.10
CA GLN A 164 -14.20 11.05 5.77
C GLN A 164 -13.47 10.16 4.77
N ASN A 165 -12.30 9.61 5.16
CA ASN A 165 -11.53 8.71 4.31
C ASN A 165 -12.21 7.35 4.10
N ALA A 166 -12.93 6.84 5.11
CA ALA A 166 -13.75 5.64 4.97
C ALA A 166 -14.90 5.86 3.96
N LEU A 167 -15.58 7.01 4.03
CA LEU A 167 -16.63 7.37 3.06
C LEU A 167 -16.07 7.48 1.64
N ALA A 168 -14.97 8.21 1.46
CA ALA A 168 -14.31 8.34 0.16
C ALA A 168 -13.89 6.97 -0.40
N THR A 169 -13.36 6.08 0.46
CA THR A 169 -13.01 4.71 0.08
C THR A 169 -14.24 3.94 -0.40
N ARG A 170 -15.34 3.95 0.37
CA ARG A 170 -16.58 3.27 -0.03
C ARG A 170 -17.15 3.81 -1.34
N ALA A 171 -17.07 5.12 -1.56
CA ALA A 171 -17.58 5.74 -2.77
C ALA A 171 -16.78 5.30 -4.02
N VAL A 172 -15.44 5.28 -3.94
CA VAL A 172 -14.60 4.72 -5.00
C VAL A 172 -14.89 3.24 -5.25
N LEU A 173 -15.01 2.43 -4.18
CA LEU A 173 -15.34 1.00 -4.30
C LEU A 173 -16.74 0.76 -4.88
N ALA A 174 -17.67 1.72 -4.73
CA ALA A 174 -18.97 1.71 -5.37
C ALA A 174 -18.95 2.20 -6.84
N GLY A 175 -17.77 2.54 -7.36
CA GLY A 175 -17.57 2.91 -8.76
C GLY A 175 -17.43 4.42 -9.01
N GLU A 176 -17.42 5.27 -7.98
CA GLU A 176 -17.22 6.72 -8.17
C GLU A 176 -15.92 7.00 -8.93
N THR A 177 -16.03 7.82 -9.97
CA THR A 177 -14.91 8.22 -10.82
C THR A 177 -14.29 9.52 -10.35
N GLY A 178 -12.97 9.68 -10.54
CA GLY A 178 -12.27 10.92 -10.23
C GLY A 178 -10.86 10.67 -9.71
N PRO A 179 -10.16 11.73 -9.25
CA PRO A 179 -8.75 11.65 -8.84
C PRO A 179 -8.46 10.59 -7.78
N HIS A 180 -9.36 10.41 -6.79
CA HIS A 180 -9.19 9.34 -5.79
C HIS A 180 -9.18 7.95 -6.42
N ARG A 181 -10.10 7.67 -7.36
CA ARG A 181 -10.14 6.41 -8.10
C ARG A 181 -8.86 6.23 -8.91
N ASP A 182 -8.44 7.25 -9.65
CA ASP A 182 -7.23 7.18 -10.48
C ASP A 182 -5.97 6.88 -9.65
N ALA A 183 -5.83 7.52 -8.48
CA ALA A 183 -4.71 7.27 -7.57
C ALA A 183 -4.75 5.84 -6.99
N ILE A 184 -5.94 5.35 -6.62
CA ILE A 184 -6.15 3.98 -6.14
C ILE A 184 -5.80 2.96 -7.23
N LEU A 185 -6.28 3.17 -8.46
CA LEU A 185 -6.01 2.28 -9.59
C LEU A 185 -4.51 2.23 -9.91
N LEU A 186 -3.84 3.39 -9.94
CA LEU A 186 -2.41 3.46 -10.25
C LEU A 186 -1.55 2.74 -9.20
N ASN A 187 -1.82 2.93 -7.91
CA ASN A 187 -1.08 2.25 -6.84
C ASN A 187 -1.44 0.76 -6.74
N ALA A 188 -2.69 0.37 -6.98
CA ALA A 188 -3.08 -1.04 -7.07
C ALA A 188 -2.40 -1.75 -8.25
N ALA A 189 -2.28 -1.07 -9.39
CA ALA A 189 -1.55 -1.58 -10.54
C ALA A 189 -0.07 -1.82 -10.24
N ALA A 190 0.56 -0.96 -9.44
CA ALA A 190 1.93 -1.18 -8.97
C ALA A 190 2.08 -2.44 -8.11
N ALA A 191 1.13 -2.67 -7.20
CA ALA A 191 1.12 -3.88 -6.38
C ALA A 191 0.93 -5.15 -7.23
N LEU A 192 0.06 -5.11 -8.24
CA LEU A 192 -0.17 -6.20 -9.16
C LEU A 192 1.05 -6.45 -10.08
N ALA A 193 1.65 -5.39 -10.62
CA ALA A 193 2.86 -5.47 -11.43
C ALA A 193 4.06 -6.06 -10.68
N ALA A 194 4.18 -5.77 -9.38
CA ALA A 194 5.16 -6.42 -8.51
C ALA A 194 4.81 -7.91 -8.28
N TYR A 195 3.55 -8.22 -8.00
CA TYR A 195 3.08 -9.58 -7.72
C TYR A 195 3.23 -10.54 -8.91
N ASP A 196 2.89 -10.09 -10.12
CA ASP A 196 2.97 -10.90 -11.33
C ASP A 196 4.33 -10.82 -12.05
N ALA A 197 5.28 -10.03 -11.53
CA ALA A 197 6.63 -9.89 -12.09
C ALA A 197 7.32 -11.24 -12.41
N PRO A 198 7.25 -12.30 -11.57
CA PRO A 198 7.79 -13.62 -11.92
C PRO A 198 7.23 -14.22 -13.20
N LYS A 199 5.94 -13.99 -13.49
CA LYS A 199 5.23 -14.54 -14.65
C LYS A 199 5.40 -13.65 -15.90
N GLN A 200 5.82 -12.40 -15.71
CA GLN A 200 5.83 -11.36 -16.72
C GLN A 200 7.25 -10.81 -16.98
N ARG A 201 8.30 -11.61 -16.77
CA ARG A 201 9.71 -11.16 -16.89
C ARG A 201 10.10 -10.61 -18.26
N GLY A 202 9.36 -10.96 -19.31
CA GLY A 202 9.59 -10.43 -20.67
C GLY A 202 8.90 -9.10 -20.96
N LEU A 203 8.05 -8.61 -20.05
CA LEU A 203 7.30 -7.37 -20.22
C LEU A 203 8.04 -6.20 -19.55
N SER A 204 7.96 -5.03 -20.19
CA SER A 204 8.37 -3.77 -19.60
C SER A 204 7.55 -3.44 -18.35
N LEU A 205 8.03 -2.53 -17.50
CA LEU A 205 7.22 -2.03 -16.37
C LEU A 205 5.90 -1.43 -16.86
N MET A 206 5.91 -0.69 -17.97
CA MET A 206 4.72 -0.05 -18.54
C MET A 206 3.64 -1.08 -18.89
N GLU A 207 3.99 -2.18 -19.56
CA GLU A 207 3.03 -3.24 -19.91
C GLU A 207 2.45 -3.92 -18.67
N ARG A 208 3.28 -4.17 -17.65
CA ARG A 208 2.83 -4.77 -16.38
C ARG A 208 1.90 -3.84 -15.61
N MET A 209 2.22 -2.55 -15.55
CA MET A 209 1.36 -1.52 -14.95
C MET A 209 0.03 -1.41 -15.70
N GLN A 210 0.04 -1.44 -17.04
CA GLN A 210 -1.18 -1.39 -17.84
C GLN A 210 -2.10 -2.59 -17.58
N ALA A 211 -1.53 -3.80 -17.49
CA ALA A 211 -2.28 -5.00 -17.12
C ALA A 211 -2.85 -4.88 -15.70
N GLY A 212 -2.06 -4.37 -14.75
CA GLY A 212 -2.49 -4.11 -13.38
C GLY A 212 -3.64 -3.11 -13.29
N LEU A 213 -3.61 -2.04 -14.09
CA LEU A 213 -4.68 -1.04 -14.16
C LEU A 213 -5.99 -1.64 -14.65
N VAL A 214 -5.94 -2.45 -15.71
CA VAL A 214 -7.13 -3.13 -16.24
C VAL A 214 -7.73 -4.06 -15.19
N ALA A 215 -6.90 -4.84 -14.50
CA ALA A 215 -7.35 -5.74 -13.44
C ALA A 215 -7.92 -4.98 -12.22
N ALA A 216 -7.28 -3.89 -11.80
CA ALA A 216 -7.74 -3.06 -10.69
C ALA A 216 -9.08 -2.37 -11.01
N ALA A 217 -9.24 -1.84 -12.22
CA ALA A 217 -10.49 -1.24 -12.68
C ALA A 217 -11.61 -2.28 -12.72
N ALA A 218 -11.36 -3.45 -13.30
CA ALA A 218 -12.33 -4.54 -13.33
C ALA A 218 -12.79 -4.97 -11.93
N ALA A 219 -11.88 -5.01 -10.95
CA ALA A 219 -12.22 -5.38 -9.57
C ALA A 219 -13.16 -4.36 -8.89
N ILE A 220 -13.01 -3.06 -9.20
CA ILE A 220 -13.91 -2.00 -8.73
C ILE A 220 -15.23 -2.06 -9.50
N ASP A 221 -15.17 -2.06 -10.83
CA ASP A 221 -16.34 -1.94 -11.70
C ASP A 221 -17.28 -3.14 -11.62
N SER A 222 -16.75 -4.33 -11.31
CA SER A 222 -17.57 -5.51 -11.09
C SER A 222 -18.18 -5.58 -9.67
N GLY A 223 -17.86 -4.63 -8.79
CA GLY A 223 -18.24 -4.63 -7.38
C GLY A 223 -17.49 -5.65 -6.52
N ALA A 224 -16.50 -6.37 -7.07
CA ALA A 224 -15.78 -7.41 -6.34
C ALA A 224 -14.97 -6.83 -5.17
N ALA A 225 -14.38 -5.64 -5.35
CA ALA A 225 -13.63 -4.97 -4.29
C ALA A 225 -14.52 -4.51 -3.13
N ALA A 226 -15.72 -3.99 -3.42
CA ALA A 226 -16.70 -3.63 -2.38
C ALA A 226 -17.18 -4.87 -1.61
N LEU A 227 -17.53 -5.95 -2.33
CA LEU A 227 -17.95 -7.21 -1.72
C LEU A 227 -16.83 -7.83 -0.86
N LEU A 228 -15.57 -7.73 -1.29
CA LEU A 228 -14.44 -8.20 -0.51
C LEU A 228 -14.29 -7.43 0.80
N LEU A 229 -14.48 -6.11 0.78
CA LEU A 229 -14.45 -5.29 1.99
C LEU A 229 -15.54 -5.73 2.98
N ASP A 230 -16.78 -5.90 2.52
CA ASP A 230 -17.88 -6.31 3.40
C ASP A 230 -17.64 -7.70 3.99
N ARG A 231 -17.19 -8.67 3.18
CA ARG A 231 -16.80 -10.00 3.67
C ARG A 231 -15.65 -9.95 4.67
N TRP A 232 -14.71 -9.02 4.48
CA TRP A 232 -13.58 -8.85 5.39
C TRP A 232 -14.00 -8.25 6.73
N VAL A 233 -14.93 -7.29 6.71
CA VAL A 233 -15.58 -6.77 7.92
C VAL A 233 -16.25 -7.91 8.69
N ASP A 234 -17.12 -8.69 8.03
CA ASP A 234 -17.86 -9.78 8.67
C ASP A 234 -16.93 -10.82 9.30
N LEU A 235 -15.96 -11.33 8.52
CA LEU A 235 -15.03 -12.35 9.02
C LEU A 235 -14.19 -11.80 10.17
N SER A 236 -13.56 -10.64 10.00
CA SER A 236 -12.67 -10.09 11.02
C SER A 236 -13.39 -9.79 12.34
N GLN A 237 -14.63 -9.30 12.29
CA GLN A 237 -15.44 -9.08 13.50
C GLN A 237 -15.86 -10.39 14.15
N SER A 238 -16.18 -11.44 13.37
CA SER A 238 -16.52 -12.75 13.93
C SER A 238 -15.35 -13.39 14.69
N LEU A 239 -14.11 -13.12 14.27
CA LEU A 239 -12.88 -13.60 14.91
C LEU A 239 -12.57 -12.81 16.19
N ARG A 240 -12.79 -11.49 16.18
CA ARG A 240 -12.56 -10.63 17.35
C ARG A 240 -13.37 -11.03 18.60
N VAL A 241 -14.52 -11.66 18.41
CA VAL A 241 -15.45 -12.03 19.49
C VAL A 241 -15.11 -13.40 20.11
N GLN A 242 -14.17 -14.15 19.52
CA GLN A 242 -13.70 -15.46 20.01
C GLN A 242 -12.53 -15.30 20.99
#